data_AF-W6QN94-F1
#
_entry.id   AF-W6QN94-F1
#
_cell.length_a   1.000
_cell.length_b   1.000
_cell.length_c   1.000
_cell.angle_alpha   90.00
_cell.angle_beta   90.00
_cell.angle_gamma   90.00
#
_symmetry.space_group_name_H-M   'P 1'
#
loop_
_entity.id
_entity.type
_entity.pdbx_description
1 polymer ?
#
loop_
_entity_poly.entity_id
_entity_poly.type
_entity_poly.pdbx_seq_one_letter_code
_entity_poly.pdbx_strand_id
1 'polypeptide(L)'
;MAGCFLAAGLIPFLPNRVLLKLNIYLRTPTPPLSRGSDSSRNFTPKTPFNSKDLRRQALSIKALLRTQSRSLISPSKRALNQLIKGCELAMHSAILLAKENKDLRDENENKKQKRARSRRQIPAEEGLSVQEASEIIARLVEALEIPLHPPGGSTQSGLEPRPRAAPRCSGCGKTGHKINRCPDK
;
A
#
# COMPACT_ATOMS: atom_id res chain seq x y z
N MET A 1 -50.09 42.76 -27.80
CA MET A 1 -48.78 43.44 -27.74
C MET A 1 -48.45 44.03 -29.10
N ALA A 2 -48.69 45.33 -29.30
CA ALA A 2 -48.34 46.04 -30.54
C ALA A 2 -47.75 47.44 -30.25
N GLY A 3 -47.07 47.59 -29.11
CA GLY A 3 -46.61 48.91 -28.64
C GLY A 3 -45.20 49.30 -29.10
N CYS A 4 -44.29 48.33 -29.31
CA CYS A 4 -42.85 48.64 -29.42
C CYS A 4 -42.44 49.27 -30.76
N PHE A 5 -43.06 48.90 -31.88
CA PHE A 5 -42.74 49.48 -33.20
C PHE A 5 -43.29 50.89 -33.35
N LEU A 6 -44.51 51.11 -32.87
CA LEU A 6 -45.18 52.41 -32.88
C LEU A 6 -44.45 53.42 -31.98
N ALA A 7 -43.97 52.98 -30.81
CA ALA A 7 -43.16 53.80 -29.91
C ALA A 7 -41.80 54.21 -30.51
N ALA A 8 -41.25 53.42 -31.43
CA ALA A 8 -40.00 53.73 -32.16
C ALA A 8 -40.24 54.51 -33.47
N GLY A 9 -41.49 54.88 -33.78
CA GLY A 9 -41.84 55.58 -35.03
C GLY A 9 -41.72 54.71 -36.29
N LEU A 10 -41.61 53.39 -36.15
CA LEU A 10 -41.45 52.47 -37.26
C LEU A 10 -42.79 51.84 -37.62
N ILE A 11 -43.21 51.98 -38.88
CA ILE A 11 -44.41 51.34 -39.45
C ILE A 11 -43.96 50.22 -40.39
N PRO A 12 -44.07 48.94 -39.99
CA PRO A 12 -43.69 47.84 -40.84
C PRO A 12 -44.63 47.73 -42.05
N PHE A 13 -44.06 47.60 -43.24
CA PHE A 13 -44.81 47.46 -44.50
C PHE A 13 -45.81 46.28 -44.50
N LEU A 14 -45.52 45.22 -43.72
CA LEU A 14 -46.41 44.05 -43.52
C LEU A 14 -46.41 43.61 -42.05
N PRO A 15 -47.30 44.16 -41.20
CA PRO A 15 -47.27 43.94 -39.75
C PRO A 15 -47.47 42.47 -39.37
N ASN A 16 -48.36 41.77 -40.07
CA ASN A 16 -48.68 40.36 -39.79
C ASN A 16 -47.48 39.42 -39.98
N ARG A 17 -46.60 39.71 -40.95
CA ARG A 17 -45.40 38.89 -41.23
C ARG A 17 -44.33 39.08 -40.15
N VAL A 18 -44.23 40.29 -39.59
CA VAL A 18 -43.33 40.58 -38.46
C VAL A 18 -43.83 39.87 -37.20
N LEU A 19 -45.13 39.93 -36.93
CA LEU A 19 -45.74 39.24 -35.79
C LEU A 19 -45.55 37.72 -35.86
N LEU A 20 -45.70 37.11 -37.05
CA LEU A 20 -45.45 35.68 -37.25
C LEU A 20 -43.99 35.28 -36.96
N LYS A 21 -43.00 36.11 -37.32
CA LYS A 21 -41.58 35.84 -37.04
C LYS A 21 -41.21 36.04 -35.56
N LEU A 22 -41.91 36.94 -34.87
CA LEU A 22 -41.73 37.18 -33.44
C LEU A 22 -42.46 36.16 -32.58
N ASN A 23 -43.47 35.47 -33.13
CA ASN A 23 -44.17 34.39 -32.44
C ASN A 23 -43.35 33.09 -32.50
N ILE A 24 -42.20 33.11 -31.82
CA ILE A 24 -41.35 31.94 -31.65
C ILE A 24 -41.86 31.18 -30.44
N TYR A 25 -42.48 30.03 -30.66
CA TYR A 25 -42.74 29.08 -29.57
C TYR A 25 -41.39 28.53 -29.10
N LEU A 26 -40.90 29.02 -27.97
CA LEU A 26 -39.71 28.49 -27.31
C LEU A 26 -40.05 27.09 -26.77
N ARG A 27 -39.99 26.09 -27.66
CA ARG A 27 -40.01 24.69 -27.24
C ARG A 27 -38.61 24.38 -26.75
N THR A 28 -38.40 24.51 -25.44
CA THR A 28 -37.23 23.94 -24.78
C THR A 28 -37.32 22.43 -24.94
N PRO A 29 -36.43 21.77 -25.70
CA PRO A 29 -36.34 20.32 -25.61
C PRO A 29 -36.06 20.00 -24.15
N THR A 30 -36.86 19.11 -23.57
CA THR A 30 -36.65 18.59 -22.23
C THR A 30 -35.16 18.21 -22.13
N PRO A 31 -34.38 18.81 -21.22
CA PRO A 31 -32.99 18.43 -21.10
C PRO A 31 -32.93 16.92 -20.85
N PRO A 32 -31.97 16.19 -21.45
CA PRO A 32 -31.82 14.77 -21.13
C PRO A 32 -31.75 14.64 -19.61
N LEU A 33 -32.40 13.61 -19.07
CA LEU A 33 -32.43 13.35 -17.63
C LEU A 33 -31.00 13.41 -17.10
N SER A 34 -30.64 14.55 -16.52
CA SER A 34 -29.32 14.74 -15.95
C SER A 34 -29.30 13.81 -14.76
N ARG A 35 -28.58 12.70 -14.89
CA ARG A 35 -28.14 11.93 -13.74
C ARG A 35 -27.34 12.91 -12.92
N GLY A 36 -27.97 13.47 -11.89
CA GLY A 36 -27.42 14.46 -10.99
C GLY A 36 -26.18 13.88 -10.31
N SER A 37 -25.05 13.97 -11.00
CA SER A 37 -23.76 13.97 -10.36
C SER A 37 -23.63 15.36 -9.74
N ASP A 38 -24.13 15.50 -8.52
CA ASP A 38 -23.83 16.62 -7.61
C ASP A 38 -22.32 16.77 -7.35
N SER A 39 -21.49 15.90 -7.93
CA SER A 39 -20.08 15.74 -7.59
C SER A 39 -19.10 16.58 -8.41
N SER A 40 -19.54 17.40 -9.37
CA SER A 40 -18.56 18.10 -10.25
C SER A 40 -18.54 19.62 -10.20
N ARG A 41 -19.52 20.30 -9.57
CA ARG A 41 -19.57 21.77 -9.56
C ARG A 41 -19.59 22.45 -8.18
N ASN A 42 -19.89 21.71 -7.12
CA ASN A 42 -19.87 22.27 -5.78
C ASN A 42 -18.52 21.94 -5.12
N PHE A 43 -17.60 22.91 -5.09
CA PHE A 43 -16.42 22.82 -4.23
C PHE A 43 -16.89 22.63 -2.80
N THR A 44 -16.89 21.40 -2.31
CA THR A 44 -17.22 21.06 -0.93
C THR A 44 -15.89 20.91 -0.19
N PRO A 45 -15.54 21.84 0.71
CA PRO A 45 -14.28 21.83 1.43
C PRO A 45 -14.32 20.75 2.53
N LYS A 46 -14.39 19.48 2.14
CA LYS A 46 -14.18 18.35 3.04
C LYS A 46 -12.69 18.19 3.29
N THR A 47 -12.32 17.80 4.50
CA THR A 47 -10.91 17.48 4.83
C THR A 47 -10.41 16.37 3.90
N PRO A 48 -9.31 16.57 3.16
CA PRO A 48 -8.78 15.54 2.27
C PRO A 48 -8.24 14.38 3.10
N PHE A 49 -8.69 13.17 2.78
CA PHE A 49 -8.27 11.96 3.49
C PHE A 49 -6.94 11.41 2.96
N ASN A 50 -6.64 11.65 1.68
CA ASN A 50 -5.43 11.18 1.02
C ASN A 50 -4.71 12.31 0.28
N SER A 51 -3.42 12.12 -0.01
CA SER A 51 -2.58 13.07 -0.74
C SER A 51 -3.12 13.37 -2.15
N LYS A 52 -3.76 12.38 -2.80
CA LYS A 52 -4.44 12.56 -4.10
C LYS A 52 -5.59 13.55 -4.01
N ASP A 53 -6.40 13.46 -2.95
CA ASP A 53 -7.55 14.35 -2.73
C ASP A 53 -7.08 15.75 -2.38
N LEU A 54 -6.05 15.85 -1.54
CA LEU A 54 -5.38 17.11 -1.22
C LEU A 54 -4.89 17.80 -2.50
N ARG A 55 -4.24 17.07 -3.40
CA ARG A 55 -3.78 17.61 -4.69
C ARG A 55 -4.94 18.06 -5.58
N ARG A 56 -6.01 17.27 -5.67
CA ARG A 56 -7.21 17.63 -6.45
C ARG A 56 -7.86 18.91 -5.93
N GLN A 57 -8.02 19.03 -4.61
CA GLN A 57 -8.53 20.23 -3.97
C GLN A 57 -7.59 21.43 -4.17
N ALA A 58 -6.29 21.24 -4.00
CA ALA A 58 -5.29 22.27 -4.24
C ALA A 58 -5.33 22.80 -5.67
N LEU A 59 -5.50 21.94 -6.67
CA LEU A 59 -5.65 22.34 -8.07
C LEU A 59 -6.93 23.16 -8.27
N SER A 60 -8.03 22.73 -7.65
CA SER A 60 -9.32 23.44 -7.73
C SER A 60 -9.23 24.84 -7.11
N ILE A 61 -8.63 24.97 -5.92
CA ILE A 61 -8.39 26.25 -5.26
C ILE A 61 -7.50 27.14 -6.11
N LYS A 62 -6.40 26.60 -6.67
CA LYS A 62 -5.51 27.35 -7.56
C LYS A 62 -6.24 27.85 -8.81
N ALA A 63 -7.13 27.05 -9.40
CA ALA A 63 -7.92 27.43 -10.57
C ALA A 63 -8.93 28.55 -10.26
N LEU A 64 -9.62 28.46 -9.12
CA LEU A 64 -10.52 29.52 -8.64
C LEU A 64 -9.76 30.83 -8.43
N LEU A 65 -8.63 30.76 -7.72
CA LEU A 65 -7.79 31.93 -7.48
C LEU A 65 -7.34 32.57 -8.79
N ARG A 66 -6.88 31.79 -9.79
CA ARG A 66 -6.51 32.32 -11.12
C ARG A 66 -7.66 33.03 -11.83
N THR A 67 -8.88 32.52 -11.68
CA THR A 67 -10.07 33.12 -12.32
C THR A 67 -10.48 34.43 -11.65
N GLN A 68 -10.34 34.49 -10.32
CA GLN A 68 -10.72 35.66 -9.53
C GLN A 68 -9.67 36.77 -9.53
N SER A 69 -8.42 36.46 -9.87
CA SER A 69 -7.30 37.40 -9.75
C SER A 69 -6.71 37.83 -11.09
N ARG A 70 -7.20 38.97 -11.60
CA ARG A 70 -6.38 39.85 -12.45
C ARG A 70 -5.31 40.63 -11.63
N SER A 71 -5.35 40.57 -10.28
CA SER A 71 -4.57 41.47 -9.40
C SER A 71 -3.82 40.83 -8.22
N LEU A 72 -3.92 39.52 -7.95
CA LEU A 72 -3.27 38.92 -6.77
C LEU A 72 -1.85 38.43 -7.09
N ILE A 73 -0.92 39.38 -7.01
CA ILE A 73 0.53 39.17 -7.09
C ILE A 73 1.01 38.33 -5.89
N SER A 74 1.90 37.37 -6.16
CA SER A 74 2.99 36.71 -5.41
C SER A 74 2.84 36.11 -3.97
N PRO A 75 2.53 36.82 -2.87
CA PRO A 75 2.67 36.24 -1.51
C PRO A 75 1.66 35.14 -1.17
N SER A 76 0.41 35.26 -1.63
CA SER A 76 -0.66 34.27 -1.37
C SER A 76 -0.38 32.91 -2.02
N LYS A 77 0.26 32.89 -3.19
CA LYS A 77 0.63 31.65 -3.91
C LYS A 77 1.71 30.87 -3.18
N ARG A 78 2.70 31.55 -2.62
CA ARG A 78 3.77 30.92 -1.83
C ARG A 78 3.21 30.28 -0.56
N ALA A 79 2.40 31.03 0.19
CA ALA A 79 1.75 30.54 1.40
C ALA A 79 0.87 29.31 1.12
N LEU A 80 0.06 29.34 0.05
CA LEU A 80 -0.77 28.20 -0.36
C LEU A 80 0.08 26.95 -0.68
N ASN A 81 1.19 27.11 -1.41
CA ASN A 81 2.07 26.00 -1.72
C ASN A 81 2.74 25.42 -0.46
N GLN A 82 3.15 26.27 0.48
CA GLN A 82 3.70 25.83 1.76
C GLN A 82 2.66 25.05 2.58
N LEU A 83 1.40 25.53 2.60
CA LEU A 83 0.30 24.84 3.27
C LEU A 83 0.05 23.46 2.66
N ILE A 84 -0.04 23.37 1.33
CA ILE A 84 -0.19 22.08 0.62
C ILE A 84 0.96 21.14 0.99
N LYS A 85 2.20 21.62 0.99
CA LYS A 85 3.38 20.82 1.33
C LYS A 85 3.34 20.35 2.79
N GLY A 86 2.93 21.22 3.71
CA GLY A 86 2.75 20.90 5.12
C GLY A 86 1.70 19.81 5.33
N CYS A 87 0.58 19.88 4.62
CA CYS A 87 -0.45 18.84 4.65
C CYS A 87 0.07 17.51 4.07
N GLU A 88 0.80 17.53 2.95
CA GLU A 88 1.41 16.31 2.38
C GLU A 88 2.38 15.67 3.39
N LEU A 89 3.26 16.46 4.02
CA LEU A 89 4.19 15.99 5.05
C LEU A 89 3.45 15.39 6.25
N ALA A 90 2.44 16.09 6.77
CA ALA A 90 1.64 15.61 7.89
C ALA A 90 0.94 14.27 7.60
N MET A 91 0.38 14.12 6.38
CA MET A 91 -0.23 12.85 5.96
C MET A 91 0.78 11.71 5.91
N HIS A 92 1.95 11.94 5.31
CA HIS A 92 3.00 10.92 5.24
C HIS A 92 3.55 10.56 6.62
N SER A 93 3.80 11.56 7.46
CA SER A 93 4.22 11.35 8.85
C SER A 93 3.17 10.57 9.64
N ALA A 94 1.89 10.87 9.49
CA ALA A 94 0.82 10.13 10.16
C ALA A 94 0.78 8.65 9.73
N ILE A 95 1.03 8.35 8.45
CA ILE A 95 1.11 6.96 7.96
C ILE A 95 2.30 6.23 8.60
N LEU A 96 3.48 6.85 8.62
CA LEU A 96 4.68 6.27 9.23
C LEU A 96 4.48 6.04 10.73
N LEU A 97 3.99 7.06 11.44
CA LEU A 97 3.70 6.98 12.87
C LEU A 97 2.67 5.91 13.19
N ALA A 98 1.61 5.75 12.37
CA ALA A 98 0.62 4.70 12.57
C ALA A 98 1.25 3.31 12.46
N LYS A 99 2.17 3.11 11.50
CA LYS A 99 2.91 1.86 11.34
C LYS A 99 3.85 1.62 12.53
N GLU A 100 4.68 2.59 12.88
CA GLU A 100 5.60 2.48 14.02
C GLU A 100 4.86 2.23 15.33
N ASN A 101 3.72 2.90 15.55
CA ASN A 101 2.91 2.68 16.75
C ASN A 101 2.36 1.25 16.80
N LYS A 102 1.94 0.71 15.65
CA LYS A 102 1.51 -0.69 15.56
C LYS A 102 2.66 -1.64 15.88
N ASP A 103 3.81 -1.46 15.24
CA ASP A 103 5.00 -2.31 15.45
C ASP A 103 5.44 -2.29 16.94
N LEU A 104 5.41 -1.10 17.57
CA LEU A 104 5.70 -0.94 19.00
C LEU A 104 4.68 -1.65 19.89
N ARG A 105 3.38 -1.60 19.56
CA ARG A 105 2.35 -2.32 20.31
C ARG A 105 2.51 -3.82 20.20
N ASP A 106 2.79 -4.32 19.00
CA ASP A 106 3.00 -5.75 18.75
C ASP A 106 4.25 -6.25 19.51
N GLU A 107 5.35 -5.49 19.51
CA GLU A 107 6.54 -5.85 20.27
C GLU A 107 6.31 -5.79 21.79
N ASN A 108 5.57 -4.80 22.27
CA ASN A 108 5.22 -4.67 23.68
C ASN A 108 4.36 -5.84 24.13
N GLU A 109 3.38 -6.25 23.33
CA GLU A 109 2.55 -7.41 23.61
C GLU A 109 3.37 -8.70 23.65
N ASN A 110 4.28 -8.89 22.71
CA ASN A 110 5.23 -10.01 22.73
C ASN A 110 6.09 -10.02 24.00
N LYS A 111 6.58 -8.85 24.44
CA LYS A 111 7.35 -8.71 25.68
C LYS A 111 6.51 -9.03 26.91
N LYS A 112 5.24 -8.59 26.96
CA LYS A 112 4.30 -8.93 28.04
C LYS A 112 4.07 -10.43 28.12
N GLN A 113 3.79 -11.08 26.98
CA GLN A 113 3.61 -12.53 26.92
C GLN A 113 4.84 -13.29 27.41
N LYS A 114 6.05 -12.87 26.98
CA LYS A 114 7.30 -13.48 27.45
C LYS A 114 7.50 -13.32 28.97
N ARG A 115 7.13 -12.17 29.54
CA ARG A 115 7.20 -11.93 31.00
C ARG A 115 6.16 -12.73 31.78
N ALA A 116 4.96 -12.91 31.22
CA ALA A 116 3.89 -13.69 31.82
C ALA A 116 4.16 -15.21 31.76
N ARG A 117 5.01 -15.66 30.82
CA ARG A 117 5.38 -17.07 30.72
C ARG A 117 6.13 -17.53 31.98
N SER A 118 5.71 -18.67 32.51
CA SER A 118 6.34 -19.32 33.66
C SER A 118 7.85 -19.46 33.47
N ARG A 119 8.62 -19.05 34.49
CA ARG A 119 10.08 -19.26 34.59
C ARG A 119 10.44 -20.51 35.39
N ARG A 120 9.48 -21.40 35.65
CA ARG A 120 9.73 -22.66 36.37
C ARG A 120 10.81 -23.43 35.60
N GLN A 121 11.97 -23.57 36.23
CA GLN A 121 13.02 -24.47 35.75
C GLN A 121 12.61 -25.89 36.13
N ILE A 122 12.80 -26.83 35.22
CA ILE A 122 12.60 -28.25 35.50
C ILE A 122 13.75 -28.66 36.44
N PRO A 123 13.47 -29.21 37.64
CA PRO A 123 14.52 -29.72 38.52
C PRO A 123 15.34 -30.78 37.78
N ALA A 124 16.66 -30.71 37.91
CA ALA A 124 17.59 -31.65 37.25
C ALA A 124 17.62 -33.04 37.93
N GLU A 125 16.60 -33.40 38.72
CA GLU A 125 16.56 -34.66 39.48
C GLU A 125 16.26 -35.89 38.62
N GLU A 126 15.57 -35.74 37.47
CA GLU A 126 15.21 -36.85 36.57
C GLU A 126 15.96 -36.81 35.21
N GLY A 127 17.00 -35.99 35.09
CA GLY A 127 17.79 -35.87 33.86
C GLY A 127 19.04 -36.75 33.89
N LEU A 128 19.34 -37.44 32.78
CA LEU A 128 20.61 -38.15 32.60
C LEU A 128 21.77 -37.15 32.74
N SER A 129 22.73 -37.46 33.61
CA SER A 129 23.96 -36.69 33.70
C SER A 129 24.75 -36.81 32.40
N VAL A 130 25.59 -35.81 32.10
CA VAL A 130 26.46 -35.84 30.90
C VAL A 130 27.28 -37.13 30.86
N GLN A 131 27.70 -37.62 32.02
CA GLN A 131 28.48 -38.84 32.16
C GLN A 131 27.63 -40.09 31.93
N GLU A 132 26.42 -40.16 32.49
CA GLU A 132 25.49 -41.27 32.26
C GLU A 132 25.07 -41.36 30.78
N ALA A 133 24.83 -40.22 30.14
CA ALA A 133 24.56 -40.16 28.71
C ALA A 133 25.78 -40.66 27.89
N SER A 134 26.99 -40.27 28.29
CA SER A 134 28.23 -40.72 27.65
C SER A 134 28.43 -42.23 27.81
N GLU A 135 28.12 -42.78 28.98
CA GLU A 135 28.20 -44.21 29.27
C GLU A 135 27.14 -45.03 28.53
N ILE A 136 25.93 -44.49 28.34
CA ILE A 136 24.89 -45.13 27.51
C ILE A 136 25.35 -45.16 26.05
N ILE A 137 25.92 -44.05 25.54
CA ILE A 137 26.48 -43.99 24.19
C ILE A 137 27.63 -45.00 24.04
N ALA A 138 28.55 -45.05 25.00
CA ALA A 138 29.66 -46.00 25.00
C ALA A 138 29.17 -47.46 25.02
N ARG A 139 28.19 -47.80 25.88
CA ARG A 139 27.58 -49.14 25.91
C ARG A 139 26.88 -49.51 24.61
N LEU A 140 26.23 -48.57 23.94
CA LEU A 140 25.60 -48.81 22.64
C LEU A 140 26.64 -49.06 21.55
N VAL A 141 27.77 -48.34 21.58
CA VAL A 141 28.90 -48.57 20.68
C VAL A 141 29.54 -49.94 20.95
N GLU A 142 29.78 -50.27 22.22
CA GLU A 142 30.41 -51.53 22.63
C GLU A 142 29.49 -52.75 22.38
N ALA A 143 28.18 -52.61 22.52
CA ALA A 143 27.19 -53.63 22.14
C ALA A 143 27.11 -53.87 20.62
N LEU A 144 27.53 -52.90 19.80
CA LEU A 144 27.71 -53.05 18.35
C LEU A 144 29.08 -53.63 17.97
N GLU A 145 30.04 -53.67 18.90
CA GLU A 145 31.40 -54.19 18.70
C GLU A 145 31.58 -55.67 19.12
N ILE A 146 30.50 -56.40 19.44
CA ILE A 146 30.58 -57.87 19.56
C ILE A 146 31.01 -58.43 18.19
N PRO A 147 32.16 -59.14 18.08
CA PRO A 147 32.68 -59.57 16.79
C PRO A 147 31.79 -60.62 16.13
N LEU A 148 30.95 -60.20 15.19
CA LEU A 148 30.45 -61.07 14.13
C LEU A 148 31.44 -60.97 12.96
N HIS A 149 32.33 -61.96 12.84
CA HIS A 149 33.11 -62.15 11.61
C HIS A 149 32.37 -63.13 10.67
N PRO A 150 32.46 -62.97 9.33
CA PRO A 150 31.34 -63.16 8.39
C PRO A 150 31.53 -64.42 7.50
N PRO A 151 30.66 -64.70 6.50
CA PRO A 151 30.80 -64.02 5.20
C PRO A 151 29.48 -63.75 4.44
N GLY A 152 29.47 -62.63 3.71
CA GLY A 152 28.78 -62.52 2.42
C GLY A 152 27.38 -61.91 2.44
N GLY A 153 27.22 -60.79 1.73
CA GLY A 153 25.92 -60.24 1.35
C GLY A 153 25.56 -58.93 2.04
N SER A 154 26.23 -57.85 1.64
CA SER A 154 25.97 -56.48 2.06
C SER A 154 24.53 -56.03 1.74
N THR A 155 23.70 -55.80 2.76
CA THR A 155 22.74 -54.67 2.77
C THR A 155 22.32 -54.35 4.20
N GLN A 156 23.09 -53.53 4.92
CA GLN A 156 22.61 -52.71 6.04
C GLN A 156 23.68 -51.68 6.41
N SER A 157 23.68 -50.58 5.66
CA SER A 157 24.38 -49.32 5.98
C SER A 157 23.32 -48.43 6.65
N GLY A 158 23.50 -47.74 7.76
CA GLY A 158 24.65 -47.40 8.59
C GLY A 158 24.21 -46.13 9.34
N LEU A 159 24.37 -46.10 10.67
CA LEU A 159 24.02 -44.99 11.56
C LEU A 159 25.04 -43.82 11.49
N GLU A 160 25.53 -43.51 10.30
CA GLU A 160 26.44 -42.38 10.09
C GLU A 160 25.66 -41.08 9.83
N PRO A 161 26.03 -39.94 10.44
CA PRO A 161 25.53 -38.64 10.04
C PRO A 161 25.86 -38.44 8.56
N ARG A 162 24.84 -38.50 7.71
CA ARG A 162 25.00 -38.33 6.27
C ARG A 162 25.77 -37.02 6.01
N PRO A 163 26.95 -37.06 5.38
CA PRO A 163 27.70 -35.85 5.09
C PRO A 163 26.82 -34.93 4.24
N ARG A 164 26.73 -33.66 4.63
CA ARG A 164 25.94 -32.68 3.88
C ARG A 164 26.46 -32.65 2.46
N ALA A 165 25.55 -32.80 1.49
CA ALA A 165 25.89 -32.65 0.09
C ALA A 165 26.56 -31.29 -0.13
N ALA A 166 27.68 -31.29 -0.87
CA ALA A 166 28.41 -30.06 -1.16
C ALA A 166 27.48 -29.03 -1.84
N PRO A 167 27.59 -27.73 -1.49
CA PRO A 167 26.74 -26.70 -2.06
C PRO A 167 26.91 -26.64 -3.58
N ARG A 168 25.78 -26.67 -4.29
CA ARG A 168 25.73 -26.58 -5.76
C ARG A 168 25.45 -25.14 -6.17
N CYS A 169 26.01 -24.71 -7.29
CA CYS A 169 25.67 -23.42 -7.89
C CYS A 169 24.19 -23.39 -8.26
N SER A 170 23.46 -22.34 -7.83
CA SER A 170 22.03 -22.19 -8.14
C SER A 170 21.72 -21.86 -9.61
N GLY A 171 22.75 -21.50 -10.41
CA GLY A 171 22.62 -21.28 -11.85
C GLY A 171 22.75 -22.58 -12.67
N CYS A 172 23.88 -23.27 -12.55
CA CYS A 172 24.21 -24.44 -13.39
C CYS A 172 24.20 -25.79 -12.67
N GLY A 173 23.94 -25.84 -11.36
CA GLY A 173 23.86 -27.09 -10.58
C GLY A 173 25.20 -27.81 -10.36
N LYS A 174 26.33 -27.27 -10.82
CA LYS A 174 27.67 -27.84 -10.58
C LYS A 174 28.19 -27.43 -9.19
N THR A 175 28.96 -28.31 -8.55
CA THR A 175 29.68 -28.02 -7.29
C THR A 175 30.98 -27.27 -7.60
N GLY A 176 31.55 -26.58 -6.59
CA GLY A 176 32.86 -25.93 -6.70
C GLY A 176 32.85 -24.42 -6.98
N HIS A 177 31.69 -23.80 -7.23
CA HIS A 177 31.58 -22.35 -7.38
C HIS A 177 30.21 -21.81 -6.93
N LYS A 178 30.15 -20.51 -6.63
CA LYS A 178 28.91 -19.77 -6.32
C LYS A 178 28.33 -19.14 -7.59
N ILE A 179 27.03 -18.84 -7.61
CA ILE A 179 26.34 -18.23 -8.78
C ILE A 179 27.02 -16.96 -9.32
N ASN A 180 27.67 -16.19 -8.44
CA ASN A 180 28.38 -14.96 -8.80
C ASN A 180 29.64 -15.21 -9.65
N ARG A 181 30.15 -16.45 -9.68
CA ARG A 181 31.34 -16.88 -10.45
C ARG A 181 30.99 -18.06 -11.37
N CYS A 182 29.74 -18.16 -11.80
CA CYS A 182 29.29 -19.21 -12.71
C CYS A 182 29.94 -19.01 -14.09
N PRO A 183 30.60 -20.03 -14.67
CA PRO A 183 31.13 -19.96 -16.02
C PRO A 183 30.02 -20.07 -17.08
N ASP A 184 28.90 -20.72 -16.74
CA ASP A 184 27.72 -20.87 -17.60
C ASP A 184 26.75 -19.67 -17.47
N LYS A 185 27.27 -18.46 -17.25
CA LYS A 185 26.47 -17.25 -17.01
C LYS A 185 26.03 -16.58 -18.31
#